data_AF-A0A0Q5PMK5-F1
#
_entry.id   AF-A0A0Q5PMK5-F1
#
_cell.length_a   1.000
_cell.length_b   1.000
_cell.length_c   1.000
_cell.angle_alpha   90.00
_cell.angle_beta   90.00
_cell.angle_gamma   90.00
#
_symmetry.space_group_name_H-M   'P 1'
#
loop_
_entity.id
_entity.type
_entity.pdbx_description
1 polymer ?
#
loop_
_entity_poly.entity_id
_entity_poly.type
_entity_poly.pdbx_seq_one_letter_code
_entity_poly.pdbx_strand_id
1 'polypeptide(L)'
;MIAGRNSMTFPIHGALAVVIAVAGATIAVAQTVASAPAADPERVQTAALFEKTCSGCHELEQATSQPQDVAGWHATVERMVGYGAALTPAEQDRIARYLATEHGVPAAK
;
A
#
# COMPACT_ATOMS: atom_id res chain seq x y z
N MET A 1 -5.83 53.53 10.36
CA MET A 1 -5.48 54.07 11.68
C MET A 1 -6.76 54.25 12.48
N ILE A 2 -6.65 54.27 13.81
CA ILE A 2 -7.67 54.51 14.86
C ILE A 2 -8.11 53.25 15.61
N ALA A 3 -7.55 53.15 16.82
CA ALA A 3 -8.10 52.71 18.11
C ALA A 3 -9.00 51.47 18.17
N GLY A 4 -8.79 50.49 19.06
CA GLY A 4 -8.35 50.65 20.44
C GLY A 4 -9.56 50.84 21.37
N ARG A 5 -9.56 50.07 22.47
CA ARG A 5 -10.55 50.00 23.57
C ARG A 5 -11.78 49.12 23.28
N ASN A 6 -12.35 48.37 24.21
CA ASN A 6 -12.13 48.19 25.65
C ASN A 6 -12.86 46.89 26.04
N SER A 7 -12.49 46.31 27.18
CA SER A 7 -13.33 45.65 28.18
C SER A 7 -14.56 44.84 27.70
N MET A 8 -14.79 43.63 28.21
CA MET A 8 -15.43 43.51 29.51
C MET A 8 -15.31 42.05 30.00
N THR A 9 -14.64 41.89 31.12
CA THR A 9 -14.83 40.76 32.04
C THR A 9 -16.26 40.74 32.56
N PHE A 10 -16.95 39.60 32.47
CA PHE A 10 -18.17 39.32 33.23
C PHE A 10 -18.02 37.98 33.95
N PRO A 11 -17.92 37.98 35.30
CA PRO A 11 -17.93 36.77 36.09
C PRO A 11 -19.38 36.32 36.31
N ILE A 12 -19.72 35.12 35.87
CA ILE A 12 -20.98 34.46 36.24
C ILE A 12 -20.67 33.29 37.17
N HIS A 13 -20.80 33.58 38.46
CA HIS A 13 -20.96 32.57 39.50
C HIS A 13 -22.35 31.95 39.38
N GLY A 14 -22.40 30.62 39.42
CA GLY A 14 -23.42 29.93 40.20
C GLY A 14 -24.57 29.26 39.43
N ALA A 15 -25.00 28.16 40.05
CA ALA A 15 -26.22 27.39 39.85
C ALA A 15 -26.28 26.56 38.55
N LEU A 16 -26.17 25.24 38.60
CA LEU A 16 -27.10 24.25 39.16
C LEU A 16 -27.70 23.47 37.98
N ALA A 17 -27.29 22.20 37.92
CA ALA A 17 -28.02 21.05 37.40
C ALA A 17 -28.95 21.25 36.18
N VAL A 18 -28.61 20.57 35.09
CA VAL A 18 -29.52 19.57 34.51
C VAL A 18 -28.69 18.37 34.06
N VAL A 19 -28.78 17.28 34.83
CA VAL A 19 -28.38 15.94 34.39
C VAL A 19 -29.47 15.48 33.42
N ILE A 20 -29.23 15.56 32.11
CA ILE A 20 -30.05 14.83 31.14
C ILE A 20 -29.35 13.50 30.89
N ALA A 21 -29.74 12.49 31.66
CA ALA A 21 -29.42 11.11 31.38
C ALA A 21 -30.22 10.66 30.15
N VAL A 22 -29.66 10.81 28.96
CA VAL A 22 -30.14 10.06 27.78
C VAL A 22 -29.47 8.69 27.82
N ALA A 23 -30.20 7.71 28.34
CA ALA A 23 -29.84 6.29 28.23
C ALA A 23 -29.97 5.86 26.75
N GLY A 24 -28.97 6.24 25.93
CA GLY A 24 -28.81 5.72 24.59
C GLY A 24 -28.16 4.34 24.67
N ALA A 25 -28.95 3.28 24.58
CA ALA A 25 -28.44 1.94 24.35
C ALA A 25 -27.82 1.89 22.94
N THR A 26 -26.53 2.23 22.84
CA THR A 26 -25.77 2.05 21.62
C THR A 26 -25.50 0.55 21.47
N ILE A 27 -26.17 -0.06 20.50
CA ILE A 27 -25.81 -1.40 20.04
C ILE A 27 -24.41 -1.28 19.45
N ALA A 28 -23.40 -1.68 20.23
CA ALA A 28 -22.04 -1.81 19.74
C ALA A 28 -22.01 -2.96 18.73
N VAL A 29 -22.22 -2.62 17.45
CA VAL A 29 -21.90 -3.53 16.35
C VAL A 29 -20.40 -3.74 16.40
N ALA A 30 -19.96 -4.87 16.98
CA ALA A 30 -18.59 -5.32 16.93
C ALA A 30 -18.28 -5.65 15.46
N GLN A 31 -17.72 -4.67 14.75
CA GLN A 31 -17.24 -4.86 13.40
C GLN A 31 -16.02 -5.77 13.50
N THR A 32 -16.21 -7.05 13.17
CA THR A 32 -15.11 -7.96 12.88
C THR A 32 -14.48 -7.50 11.58
N VAL A 33 -13.57 -6.53 11.66
CA VAL A 33 -12.64 -6.27 10.55
C VAL A 33 -11.77 -7.52 10.45
N ALA A 34 -12.08 -8.37 9.47
CA ALA A 34 -11.18 -9.46 9.11
C ALA A 34 -9.85 -8.81 8.74
N SER A 35 -8.82 -9.04 9.57
CA SER A 35 -7.48 -8.61 9.24
C SER A 35 -7.07 -9.34 7.97
N ALA A 36 -7.01 -8.63 6.84
CA ALA A 36 -6.29 -9.14 5.69
C ALA A 36 -4.88 -9.50 6.15
N PRO A 37 -4.30 -10.63 5.70
CA PRO A 37 -2.93 -10.94 6.03
C PRO A 37 -2.06 -9.75 5.62
N ALA A 38 -1.26 -9.24 6.57
CA ALA A 38 -0.33 -8.17 6.28
C ALA A 38 0.55 -8.62 5.10
N ALA A 39 0.67 -7.76 4.08
CA ALA A 39 1.51 -8.06 2.93
C ALA A 39 2.94 -8.33 3.41
N ASP A 40 3.54 -9.41 2.91
CA ASP A 40 4.94 -9.74 3.17
C ASP A 40 5.83 -8.55 2.80
N PRO A 41 6.60 -7.97 3.76
CA PRO A 41 7.47 -6.84 3.49
C PRO A 41 8.45 -7.09 2.34
N GLU A 42 8.90 -8.33 2.13
CA GLU A 42 9.80 -8.67 1.03
C GLU A 42 9.07 -8.61 -0.32
N ARG A 43 7.82 -9.09 -0.38
CA ARG A 43 6.98 -8.97 -1.58
C ARG A 43 6.76 -7.51 -1.95
N VAL A 44 6.41 -6.66 -0.97
CA VAL A 44 6.19 -5.22 -1.19
C VAL A 44 7.45 -4.54 -1.73
N GLN A 45 8.61 -4.83 -1.14
CA GLN A 45 9.88 -4.28 -1.61
C GLN A 45 10.26 -4.79 -3.02
N THR A 46 9.94 -6.04 -3.33
CA THR A 46 10.20 -6.63 -4.65
C THR A 46 9.29 -6.03 -5.72
N ALA A 47 8.01 -5.82 -5.41
CA ALA A 47 7.07 -5.12 -6.29
C ALA A 47 7.55 -3.68 -6.58
N ALA A 48 7.93 -2.93 -5.55
CA ALA A 48 8.45 -1.57 -5.72
C ALA A 48 9.75 -1.52 -6.54
N LEU A 49 10.65 -2.48 -6.36
CA LEU A 49 11.87 -2.61 -7.17
C LEU A 49 11.54 -2.92 -8.63
N PHE A 50 10.63 -3.87 -8.88
CA PHE A 50 10.16 -4.21 -10.21
C PHE A 50 9.54 -2.99 -10.91
N GLU A 51 8.58 -2.32 -10.27
CA GLU A 51 7.92 -1.14 -10.82
C GLU A 51 8.92 -0.03 -11.16
N LYS A 52 9.80 0.32 -10.21
CA LYS A 52 10.80 1.38 -10.40
C LYS A 52 11.77 1.08 -11.53
N THR A 53 12.25 -0.16 -11.63
CA THR A 53 13.29 -0.51 -12.59
C THR A 53 12.72 -0.77 -13.98
N CYS A 54 11.63 -1.53 -14.08
CA CYS A 54 11.12 -2.04 -15.35
C CYS A 54 10.23 -1.04 -16.09
N SER A 55 9.62 -0.07 -15.41
CA SER A 55 8.85 1.00 -16.06
C SER A 55 9.72 2.11 -16.67
N GLY A 56 11.05 2.05 -16.48
CA GLY A 56 11.97 3.08 -16.95
C GLY A 56 12.17 3.13 -18.46
N CYS A 57 11.77 2.09 -19.21
CA CYS A 57 12.00 2.00 -20.66
C CYS A 57 10.73 1.78 -21.49
N HIS A 58 9.72 1.09 -20.93
CA HIS A 58 8.43 0.81 -21.58
C HIS A 58 7.38 0.46 -20.53
N GLU A 59 6.11 0.32 -20.95
CA GLU A 59 5.02 -0.10 -20.07
C GLU A 59 5.24 -1.53 -19.55
N LEU A 60 4.82 -1.80 -18.31
CA LEU A 60 5.01 -3.09 -17.67
C LEU A 60 4.16 -4.18 -18.34
N GLU A 61 2.95 -3.83 -18.80
CA GLU A 61 2.04 -4.75 -19.50
C GLU A 61 2.67 -5.39 -20.74
N GLN A 62 3.59 -4.69 -21.42
CA GLN A 62 4.29 -5.24 -22.58
C GLN A 62 5.08 -6.50 -22.21
N ALA A 63 5.70 -6.52 -21.02
CA ALA A 63 6.43 -7.66 -20.51
C ALA A 63 5.53 -8.69 -19.82
N THR A 64 4.47 -8.25 -19.14
CA THR A 64 3.62 -9.09 -18.29
C THR A 64 2.37 -9.68 -18.98
N SER A 65 2.20 -9.41 -20.28
CA SER A 65 1.03 -9.88 -21.06
C SER A 65 0.90 -11.39 -21.20
N GLN A 66 2.00 -12.14 -21.06
CA GLN A 66 2.02 -13.59 -21.20
C GLN A 66 2.46 -14.25 -19.90
N PRO A 67 1.67 -15.19 -19.35
CA PRO A 67 2.07 -15.92 -18.16
C PRO A 67 3.31 -16.78 -18.42
N GLN A 68 4.24 -16.80 -17.48
CA GLN A 68 5.46 -17.61 -17.55
C GLN A 68 5.71 -18.29 -16.20
N ASP A 69 6.49 -19.38 -16.21
CA ASP A 69 7.04 -19.93 -14.98
C ASP A 69 8.25 -19.10 -14.50
N VAL A 70 8.85 -19.49 -13.37
CA VAL A 70 10.01 -18.79 -12.81
C VAL A 70 11.19 -18.75 -13.80
N ALA A 71 11.40 -19.83 -14.56
CA ALA A 71 12.51 -19.91 -15.52
C ALA A 71 12.31 -18.96 -16.71
N GLY A 72 11.10 -18.89 -17.25
CA GLY A 72 10.74 -17.95 -18.30
C GLY A 72 10.85 -16.50 -17.84
N TRP A 73 10.36 -16.19 -16.62
CA TRP A 73 10.52 -14.86 -16.04
C TRP A 73 11.97 -14.49 -15.82
N HIS A 74 12.81 -15.42 -15.37
CA HIS A 74 14.25 -15.17 -15.22
C HIS A 74 14.90 -14.81 -16.56
N ALA A 75 14.63 -15.59 -17.62
CA ALA A 75 15.14 -15.29 -18.95
C ALA A 75 14.64 -13.94 -19.50
N THR A 76 13.40 -13.56 -19.18
CA THR A 76 12.86 -12.25 -19.54
C THR A 76 13.61 -11.12 -18.81
N VAL A 77 13.83 -11.26 -17.50
CA VAL A 77 14.56 -10.27 -16.69
C VAL A 77 16.02 -10.14 -17.16
N GLU A 78 16.71 -11.25 -17.40
CA GLU A 78 18.09 -11.26 -17.93
C GLU A 78 18.19 -10.50 -19.26
N ARG A 79 17.22 -10.70 -20.16
CA ARG A 79 17.15 -9.96 -21.43
C ARG A 79 16.98 -8.46 -21.21
N MET A 80 16.19 -8.04 -20.22
CA MET A 80 16.04 -6.60 -19.88
C MET A 80 17.32 -6.02 -19.28
N VAL A 81 18.03 -6.80 -18.46
CA VAL A 81 19.36 -6.42 -17.96
C VAL A 81 20.35 -6.25 -19.12
N GLY A 82 20.31 -7.16 -20.11
CA GLY A 82 21.07 -7.03 -21.35
C GLY A 82 20.74 -5.76 -22.16
N TYR A 83 19.53 -5.23 -22.01
CA TYR A 83 19.10 -3.95 -22.62
C TYR A 83 19.40 -2.72 -21.76
N GLY A 84 19.94 -2.90 -20.55
CA GLY A 84 20.39 -1.81 -19.68
C GLY A 84 19.62 -1.67 -18.36
N ALA A 85 18.69 -2.57 -18.03
CA ALA A 85 18.07 -2.58 -16.71
C ALA A 85 19.13 -2.85 -15.62
N ALA A 86 19.20 -1.99 -14.61
CA ALA A 86 20.18 -2.11 -13.54
C ALA A 86 19.65 -2.99 -12.40
N LEU A 87 20.01 -4.28 -12.42
CA LEU A 87 19.65 -5.26 -11.39
C LEU A 87 20.84 -6.17 -11.05
N THR A 88 21.05 -6.42 -9.77
CA THR A 88 21.97 -7.47 -9.30
C THR A 88 21.40 -8.87 -9.58
N PRO A 89 22.22 -9.93 -9.65
CA PRO A 89 21.70 -11.30 -9.85
C PRO A 89 20.65 -11.71 -8.80
N ALA A 90 20.85 -11.34 -7.53
CA ALA A 90 19.90 -11.65 -6.46
C ALA A 90 18.55 -10.93 -6.63
N GLU A 91 18.57 -9.71 -7.17
CA GLU A 91 17.34 -8.96 -7.50
C GLU A 91 16.63 -9.55 -8.72
N GLN A 92 17.38 -10.03 -9.72
CA GLN A 92 16.80 -10.71 -10.89
C GLN A 92 16.04 -11.97 -10.45
N ASP A 93 16.66 -12.80 -9.62
CA ASP A 93 16.05 -13.99 -9.02
C ASP A 93 14.78 -13.67 -8.23
N ARG A 94 14.82 -12.61 -7.41
CA ARG A 94 13.67 -12.17 -6.61
C ARG A 94 12.52 -11.69 -7.50
N ILE A 95 12.82 -10.86 -8.50
CA ILE A 95 11.81 -10.36 -9.44
C ILE A 95 11.22 -11.51 -10.25
N ALA A 96 12.02 -12.47 -10.72
CA ALA A 96 11.53 -13.61 -11.46
C ALA A 96 10.53 -14.45 -10.65
N ARG A 97 10.82 -14.72 -9.37
CA ARG A 97 9.89 -15.42 -8.46
C ARG A 97 8.63 -14.61 -8.16
N TYR A 98 8.77 -13.30 -7.98
CA TYR A 98 7.64 -12.40 -7.81
C TYR A 98 6.72 -12.42 -9.05
N LEU A 99 7.29 -12.27 -10.25
CA LEU A 99 6.54 -12.31 -11.51
C LEU A 99 5.88 -13.68 -11.75
N ALA A 100 6.52 -14.78 -11.38
CA ALA A 100 5.87 -16.10 -11.44
C ALA A 100 4.71 -16.24 -10.45
N THR A 101 4.71 -15.48 -9.35
CA THR A 101 3.60 -15.48 -8.38
C THR A 101 2.42 -14.65 -8.89
N GLU A 102 2.69 -13.49 -9.48
CA GLU A 102 1.65 -12.54 -9.91
C GLU A 102 1.19 -12.73 -11.37
N HIS A 103 2.07 -13.27 -12.22
CA HIS A 103 1.91 -13.48 -13.66
C HIS A 103 2.33 -14.90 -14.08
N GLY A 104 2.11 -15.87 -13.20
CA GLY A 104 2.49 -17.27 -13.39
C GLY A 104 1.59 -18.04 -14.34
N VAL A 105 2.13 -19.07 -14.98
CA VAL A 105 1.28 -20.15 -15.49
C VAL A 105 0.50 -20.78 -14.33
N PRO A 106 -0.78 -21.15 -14.51
CA PRO A 106 -1.51 -21.92 -13.51
C PRO A 106 -0.71 -23.18 -13.16
N ALA A 107 -0.57 -23.47 -11.87
CA ALA A 107 0.13 -24.68 -11.43
C ALA A 107 -0.46 -25.89 -12.16
N ALA A 108 0.38 -26.63 -12.90
CA ALA A 108 -0.03 -27.87 -13.53
C ALA A 108 -0.46 -28.84 -12.41
N LYS A 109 -1.68 -29.37 -12.54
CA LYS A 109 -2.30 -30.25 -11.55
C LYS A 109 -1.71 -31.66 -11.64
#